data_AF-A0A0W0DGD3-F1
#
_entry.id   AF-A0A0W0DGD3-F1
#
_cell.length_a   1.000
_cell.length_b   1.000
_cell.length_c   1.000
_cell.angle_alpha   90.00
_cell.angle_beta   90.00
_cell.angle_gamma   90.00
#
_symmetry.space_group_name_H-M   'P 1'
#
loop_
_entity.id
_entity.type
_entity.pdbx_description
1 polymer ?
#
loop_
_entity_poly.entity_id
_entity_poly.type
_entity_poly.pdbx_seq_one_letter_code
_entity_poly.pdbx_strand_id
1 'polypeptide(L)'
;MTANKIKIAQVVCACIWCLFSAGIIFGFAALKPVLLQEGIYSDLCLKQDDLEVPEPCTKQDLKLNSMFAISAAVTNMMALPIGNILDNYGPRVTGIIGAGVLLSAAFCFIGSNSLQRLFDPYMTGYILLAMGGPFVFISSFQLANTFPKRSGSILALLTGAFDSSSALFLFYRLFYQNITAVSLKRFFTIYLCVPVFIFLCQLTIMPSQSYKSVAAMTKMAVEHLDEEGQLLSGDDGSTLITDPNDRRALLIESEHEIEQNMTDASEIRRKSVLEVYVEHNLQEKSGGVFGILHHYSLREQLKSLWFLLILIFSIVTMLRINYFIATIRSQEEYLLGDIEDAAKLNGIFDLLLPLGGVVSIPFIGYLLDSLDSLSTLSIVCAMSLFISMVGLLKSSYWLHLVGIIVFVVFRPFYYTVVSDITSKVFGFDNFGTVYGLMICICGICNIGQKWLDELTHTYFNMDPTPVNMALFIATLISCFSMLCYVYKQTENRGPEDNECQEQLLPSDGQ
;
A
#
# COMPACT_ATOMS: atom_id res chain seq x y z
N MET A 1 -0.73 21.23 28.20
CA MET A 1 0.24 20.38 27.46
C MET A 1 0.83 21.25 26.36
N THR A 2 2.16 21.38 26.23
CA THR A 2 2.76 22.19 25.15
C THR A 2 2.33 21.65 23.79
N ALA A 3 2.09 22.51 22.79
CA ALA A 3 1.55 22.12 21.48
C ALA A 3 2.33 20.96 20.82
N ASN A 4 3.66 20.92 21.00
CA ASN A 4 4.51 19.83 20.52
C ASN A 4 4.25 18.48 21.22
N LYS A 5 3.91 18.47 22.51
CA LYS A 5 3.57 17.22 23.23
C LYS A 5 2.27 16.61 22.69
N ILE A 6 1.31 17.45 22.27
CA ILE A 6 0.05 16.98 21.67
C ILE A 6 0.33 16.33 20.31
N LYS A 7 1.12 17.01 19.46
CA LYS A 7 1.52 16.48 18.14
C LYS A 7 2.26 15.14 18.23
N ILE A 8 3.21 15.00 19.17
CA ILE A 8 3.90 13.72 19.40
C ILE A 8 2.91 12.64 19.86
N ALA A 9 2.02 12.98 20.79
CA ALA A 9 1.00 12.04 21.27
C ALA A 9 0.07 11.58 20.13
N GLN A 10 -0.31 12.47 19.20
CA GLN A 10 -1.10 12.11 18.01
C GLN A 10 -0.38 11.07 17.16
N VAL A 11 0.90 11.30 16.83
CA VAL A 11 1.68 10.37 16.00
C VAL A 11 1.85 9.02 16.69
N VAL A 12 2.16 9.02 17.99
CA VAL A 12 2.33 7.77 18.76
C VAL A 12 1.03 6.99 18.83
N CYS A 13 -0.09 7.63 19.18
CA CYS A 13 -1.39 6.98 19.18
C CYS A 13 -1.75 6.47 17.77
N ALA A 14 -1.39 7.22 16.72
CA ALA A 14 -1.60 6.81 15.34
C ALA A 14 -0.86 5.56 14.94
N CYS A 15 0.41 5.47 15.30
CA CYS A 15 1.19 4.26 15.06
C CYS A 15 0.58 3.07 15.81
N ILE A 16 0.15 3.26 17.06
CA ILE A 16 -0.47 2.20 17.88
C ILE A 16 -1.76 1.72 17.23
N TRP A 17 -2.70 2.60 16.90
CA TRP A 17 -3.94 2.13 16.30
C TRP A 17 -3.71 1.54 14.90
N CYS A 18 -2.78 2.08 14.11
CA CYS A 18 -2.47 1.52 12.80
C CYS A 18 -1.94 0.09 12.92
N LEU A 19 -1.07 -0.16 13.91
CA LEU A 19 -0.56 -1.49 14.22
C LEU A 19 -1.67 -2.49 14.59
N PHE A 20 -2.76 -2.03 15.21
CA PHE A 20 -3.83 -2.91 15.67
C PHE A 20 -5.04 -2.99 14.74
N SER A 21 -5.19 -2.11 13.74
CA SER A 21 -6.41 -2.10 12.92
C SER A 21 -6.22 -1.89 11.42
N ALA A 22 -5.10 -1.37 10.95
CA ALA A 22 -5.03 -0.80 9.61
C ALA A 22 -4.96 -1.85 8.47
N GLY A 23 -4.16 -2.90 8.65
CA GLY A 23 -3.90 -3.94 7.65
C GLY A 23 -4.00 -5.37 8.19
N ILE A 24 -4.71 -5.57 9.30
CA ILE A 24 -4.79 -6.87 10.00
C ILE A 24 -5.28 -8.00 9.09
N ILE A 25 -6.13 -7.69 8.11
CA ILE A 25 -6.68 -8.67 7.16
C ILE A 25 -5.62 -9.34 6.27
N PHE A 26 -4.46 -8.70 6.09
CA PHE A 26 -3.36 -9.28 5.31
C PHE A 26 -2.60 -10.35 6.09
N GLY A 27 -2.82 -10.45 7.41
CA GLY A 27 -2.40 -11.59 8.24
C GLY A 27 -3.31 -12.83 8.10
N PHE A 28 -4.04 -12.97 6.99
CA PHE A 28 -4.98 -14.07 6.78
C PHE A 28 -4.32 -15.45 6.82
N ALA A 29 -3.08 -15.57 6.31
CA ALA A 29 -2.32 -16.82 6.35
C ALA A 29 -2.10 -17.34 7.78
N ALA A 30 -1.97 -16.44 8.76
CA ALA A 30 -1.90 -16.79 10.18
C ALA A 30 -3.29 -17.06 10.80
N LEU A 31 -4.33 -16.35 10.34
CA LEU A 31 -5.69 -16.51 10.86
C LEU A 31 -6.36 -17.81 10.36
N LYS A 32 -6.17 -18.16 9.08
CA LYS A 32 -6.83 -19.30 8.41
C LYS A 32 -6.68 -20.64 9.17
N PRO A 33 -5.48 -21.02 9.66
CA PRO A 33 -5.32 -22.23 10.48
C PRO A 33 -6.18 -22.23 11.76
N VAL A 34 -6.35 -21.07 12.41
CA VAL A 34 -7.19 -20.95 13.61
C VAL A 34 -8.67 -21.11 13.27
N LEU A 35 -9.13 -20.52 12.15
CA LEU A 35 -10.51 -20.67 11.68
C LEU A 35 -10.84 -22.14 11.37
N LEU A 36 -9.90 -22.87 10.77
CA LEU A 36 -10.02 -24.30 10.52
C LEU A 36 -10.10 -25.10 11.82
N GLN A 37 -9.25 -24.80 12.81
CA GLN A 37 -9.26 -25.47 14.12
C GLN A 37 -10.52 -25.20 14.94
N GLU A 38 -11.17 -24.05 14.76
CA GLU A 38 -12.49 -23.76 15.35
C GLU A 38 -13.66 -24.40 14.60
N GLY A 39 -13.40 -25.10 13.50
CA GLY A 39 -14.43 -25.77 12.70
C GLY A 39 -15.32 -24.80 11.95
N ILE A 40 -14.84 -23.61 11.60
CA ILE A 40 -15.64 -22.64 10.83
C ILE A 40 -15.83 -23.17 9.40
N TYR A 41 -17.10 -23.18 8.96
CA TYR A 41 -17.55 -23.78 7.70
C TYR A 41 -17.29 -25.29 7.56
N SER A 42 -17.08 -26.02 8.65
CA SER A 42 -16.96 -27.49 8.62
C SER A 42 -18.25 -28.17 8.10
N ASP A 43 -19.39 -27.51 8.21
CA ASP A 43 -20.67 -27.92 7.65
C ASP A 43 -20.67 -28.04 6.12
N LEU A 44 -19.77 -27.33 5.43
CA LEU A 44 -19.59 -27.45 3.99
C LEU A 44 -18.89 -28.77 3.59
N CYS A 45 -18.20 -29.39 4.55
CA CYS A 45 -17.59 -30.71 4.40
C CYS A 45 -18.63 -31.79 4.73
N LEU A 46 -19.65 -31.91 3.89
CA LEU A 46 -20.60 -33.01 3.99
C LEU A 46 -19.85 -34.35 3.84
N LYS A 47 -20.18 -35.33 4.68
CA LYS A 47 -19.73 -36.72 4.52
C LYS A 47 -20.21 -37.24 3.18
N GLN A 48 -19.32 -37.33 2.22
CA GLN A 48 -19.61 -37.95 0.93
C GLN A 48 -19.21 -39.42 1.07
N ASP A 49 -20.22 -40.31 1.06
CA ASP A 49 -20.08 -41.77 1.04
C ASP A 49 -19.34 -42.43 2.24
N ASP A 50 -19.65 -42.06 3.49
CA ASP A 50 -19.12 -42.69 4.72
C ASP A 50 -17.58 -42.73 4.85
N LEU A 51 -16.84 -42.06 3.98
CA LEU A 51 -15.42 -41.79 4.12
C LEU A 51 -15.22 -40.49 4.89
N GLU A 52 -14.39 -40.53 5.94
CA GLU A 52 -13.86 -39.34 6.59
C GLU A 52 -13.06 -38.54 5.56
N VAL A 53 -13.66 -37.46 5.04
CA VAL A 53 -12.95 -36.52 4.17
C VAL A 53 -11.91 -35.81 5.04
N PRO A 54 -10.61 -35.84 4.68
CA PRO A 54 -9.60 -35.14 5.45
C PRO A 54 -9.92 -33.63 5.49
N GLU A 55 -9.98 -33.07 6.70
CA GLU A 55 -10.12 -31.63 6.90
C GLU A 55 -8.76 -30.94 6.67
N PRO A 56 -8.70 -29.81 5.95
CA PRO A 56 -9.83 -29.07 5.37
C PRO A 56 -10.32 -29.64 4.02
N CYS A 57 -11.64 -29.70 3.82
CA CYS A 57 -12.19 -30.06 2.51
C CYS A 57 -12.12 -28.89 1.51
N THR A 58 -12.11 -29.20 0.21
CA THR A 58 -12.03 -28.21 -0.88
C THR A 58 -13.06 -27.07 -0.76
N LYS A 59 -14.31 -27.37 -0.39
CA LYS A 59 -15.37 -26.36 -0.26
C LYS A 59 -15.13 -25.39 0.90
N GLN A 60 -14.61 -25.90 2.02
CA GLN A 60 -14.26 -25.10 3.18
C GLN A 60 -13.07 -24.18 2.87
N ASP A 61 -12.04 -24.72 2.22
CA ASP A 61 -10.86 -23.94 1.84
C ASP A 61 -11.21 -22.80 0.88
N LEU A 62 -11.96 -23.09 -0.19
CA LEU A 62 -12.42 -22.09 -1.16
C LEU A 62 -13.29 -21.00 -0.52
N LYS A 63 -14.15 -21.37 0.44
CA LYS A 63 -14.99 -20.40 1.17
C LYS A 63 -14.14 -19.47 2.02
N LEU A 64 -13.12 -19.98 2.70
CA LEU A 64 -12.17 -19.18 3.49
C LEU A 64 -11.29 -18.30 2.61
N ASN A 65 -10.74 -18.82 1.51
CA ASN A 65 -9.93 -18.03 0.57
C ASN A 65 -10.77 -16.93 -0.10
N SER A 66 -12.04 -17.22 -0.41
CA SER A 66 -13.00 -16.22 -0.88
C SER A 66 -13.22 -15.09 0.13
N MET A 67 -13.21 -15.39 1.43
CA MET A 67 -13.36 -14.39 2.48
C MET A 67 -12.22 -13.37 2.44
N PHE A 68 -10.99 -13.84 2.26
CA PHE A 68 -9.84 -12.96 2.07
C PHE A 68 -9.90 -12.20 0.74
N ALA A 69 -10.19 -12.88 -0.38
CA ALA A 69 -10.26 -12.26 -1.71
C ALA A 69 -11.24 -11.08 -1.77
N ILE A 70 -12.47 -11.29 -1.27
CA ILE A 70 -13.51 -10.24 -1.25
C ILE A 70 -13.10 -9.10 -0.32
N SER A 71 -12.53 -9.41 0.84
CA SER A 71 -12.12 -8.39 1.82
C SER A 71 -10.95 -7.55 1.31
N ALA A 72 -9.95 -8.16 0.68
CA ALA A 72 -8.84 -7.47 0.03
C ALA A 72 -9.34 -6.57 -1.12
N ALA A 73 -10.30 -7.05 -1.93
CA ALA A 73 -10.96 -6.25 -2.96
C ALA A 73 -11.66 -5.01 -2.36
N VAL A 74 -12.49 -5.20 -1.33
CA VAL A 74 -13.22 -4.11 -0.67
C VAL A 74 -12.27 -3.08 -0.07
N THR A 75 -11.17 -3.50 0.56
CA THR A 75 -10.15 -2.60 1.11
C THR A 75 -9.66 -1.58 0.08
N ASN A 76 -9.35 -2.07 -1.13
CA ASN A 76 -8.85 -1.23 -2.22
C ASN A 76 -9.97 -0.37 -2.84
N MET A 77 -11.17 -0.91 -2.97
CA MET A 77 -12.33 -0.17 -3.48
C MET A 77 -12.71 1.01 -2.57
N MET A 78 -12.54 0.86 -1.26
CA MET A 78 -12.85 1.89 -0.29
C MET A 78 -11.85 3.06 -0.26
N ALA A 79 -10.67 2.92 -0.89
CA ALA A 79 -9.65 3.98 -0.90
C ALA A 79 -10.18 5.30 -1.48
N LEU A 80 -10.92 5.25 -2.60
CA LEU A 80 -11.46 6.45 -3.26
C LEU A 80 -12.57 7.13 -2.44
N PRO A 81 -13.62 6.42 -1.96
CA PRO A 81 -14.62 7.02 -1.07
C PRO A 81 -14.01 7.60 0.21
N ILE A 82 -13.04 6.92 0.81
CA ILE A 82 -12.38 7.37 2.05
C ILE A 82 -11.60 8.66 1.81
N GLY A 83 -10.87 8.76 0.69
CA GLY A 83 -10.20 10.00 0.28
C GLY A 83 -11.18 11.17 0.20
N ASN A 84 -12.29 10.99 -0.51
CA ASN A 84 -13.32 12.03 -0.64
C ASN A 84 -13.96 12.41 0.71
N ILE A 85 -14.18 11.45 1.62
CA ILE A 85 -14.69 11.76 2.97
C ILE A 85 -13.66 12.53 3.79
N LEU A 86 -12.39 12.13 3.71
CA LEU A 86 -11.29 12.81 4.39
C LEU A 86 -11.14 14.25 3.92
N ASP A 87 -11.23 14.50 2.61
CA ASP A 87 -11.06 15.82 2.04
C ASP A 87 -12.23 16.76 2.41
N ASN A 88 -13.47 16.25 2.44
CA ASN A 88 -14.66 17.09 2.70
C ASN A 88 -15.01 17.24 4.20
N TYR A 89 -14.85 16.17 4.99
CA TYR A 89 -15.30 16.13 6.40
C TYR A 89 -14.13 16.12 7.39
N GLY A 90 -12.91 15.98 6.90
CA GLY A 90 -11.71 16.00 7.71
C GLY A 90 -11.42 14.67 8.42
N PRO A 91 -10.23 14.58 9.03
CA PRO A 91 -9.65 13.35 9.57
C PRO A 91 -10.43 12.77 10.75
N ARG A 92 -11.00 13.62 11.60
CA ARG A 92 -11.72 13.20 12.81
C ARG A 92 -12.98 12.41 12.47
N VAL A 93 -13.74 12.87 11.48
CA VAL A 93 -14.96 12.19 11.03
C VAL A 93 -14.61 10.85 10.40
N THR A 94 -13.61 10.84 9.51
CA THR A 94 -13.10 9.61 8.87
C THR A 94 -12.65 8.57 9.90
N GLY A 95 -11.92 8.99 10.94
CA GLY A 95 -11.48 8.10 12.02
C GLY A 95 -12.62 7.57 12.89
N ILE A 96 -13.63 8.39 13.20
CA ILE A 96 -14.82 7.95 13.96
C ILE A 96 -15.64 6.93 13.17
N ILE A 97 -15.84 7.16 11.86
CA ILE A 97 -16.50 6.20 10.98
C ILE A 97 -15.72 4.88 10.97
N GLY A 98 -14.40 4.93 10.80
CA GLY A 98 -13.54 3.76 10.85
C GLY A 98 -13.66 2.98 12.17
N ALA A 99 -13.64 3.67 13.31
CA ALA A 99 -13.83 3.06 14.62
C ALA A 99 -15.20 2.38 14.75
N GLY A 100 -16.28 3.01 14.27
CA GLY A 100 -17.62 2.42 14.26
C GLY A 100 -17.73 1.18 13.38
N VAL A 101 -17.07 1.18 12.21
CA VAL A 101 -17.01 0.03 11.31
C VAL A 101 -16.23 -1.13 11.95
N LEU A 102 -15.08 -0.87 12.57
CA LEU A 102 -14.29 -1.87 13.29
C LEU A 102 -15.05 -2.44 14.50
N LEU A 103 -15.79 -1.59 15.22
CA LEU A 103 -16.65 -2.01 16.32
C LEU A 103 -17.75 -2.96 15.84
N SER A 104 -18.40 -2.61 14.72
CA SER A 104 -19.44 -3.44 14.09
C SER A 104 -18.87 -4.79 13.65
N ALA A 105 -17.66 -4.79 13.09
CA ALA A 105 -16.95 -6.01 12.71
C ALA A 105 -16.72 -6.95 13.91
N ALA A 106 -16.23 -6.41 15.04
CA ALA A 106 -16.02 -7.18 16.26
C ALA A 106 -17.34 -7.76 16.80
N PHE A 107 -18.43 -6.99 16.74
CA PHE A 107 -19.76 -7.50 17.13
C PHE A 107 -20.27 -8.64 16.24
N CYS A 108 -19.98 -8.63 14.93
CA CYS A 108 -20.30 -9.76 14.05
C CYS A 108 -19.62 -11.06 14.51
N PHE A 109 -18.33 -11.00 14.86
CA PHE A 109 -17.59 -12.17 15.36
C PHE A 109 -18.07 -12.61 16.76
N ILE A 110 -18.39 -11.68 17.65
CA ILE A 110 -18.88 -12.00 19.01
C ILE A 110 -20.28 -12.65 18.97
N GLY A 111 -21.14 -12.14 18.08
CA GLY A 111 -22.53 -12.55 17.89
C GLY A 111 -22.71 -13.69 16.87
N SER A 112 -21.65 -14.36 16.44
CA SER A 112 -21.67 -15.31 15.32
C SER A 112 -22.78 -16.35 15.42
N ASN A 113 -22.94 -16.99 16.59
CA ASN A 113 -23.96 -18.03 16.83
C ASN A 113 -25.42 -17.54 16.64
N SER A 114 -25.69 -16.27 16.96
CA SER A 114 -27.04 -15.70 16.85
C SER A 114 -27.30 -15.14 15.46
N LEU A 115 -26.26 -14.59 14.82
CA LEU A 115 -26.34 -13.93 13.51
C LEU A 115 -26.29 -14.90 12.32
N GLN A 116 -25.74 -16.11 12.52
CA GLN A 116 -25.62 -17.14 11.47
C GLN A 116 -26.94 -17.50 10.79
N ARG A 117 -28.10 -17.28 11.45
CA ARG A 117 -29.43 -17.49 10.83
C ARG A 117 -29.85 -16.40 9.85
N LEU A 118 -29.29 -15.19 9.97
CA LEU A 118 -29.66 -14.03 9.16
C LEU A 118 -28.71 -13.82 7.99
N PHE A 119 -27.41 -13.91 8.25
CA PHE A 119 -26.34 -13.77 7.26
C PHE A 119 -25.07 -14.47 7.76
N ASP A 120 -24.03 -14.52 6.92
CA ASP A 120 -22.73 -15.11 7.25
C ASP A 120 -21.88 -14.14 8.10
N PRO A 121 -21.80 -14.32 9.44
CA PRO A 121 -21.21 -13.34 10.34
C PRO A 121 -19.69 -13.26 10.19
N TYR A 122 -19.03 -14.35 9.81
CA TYR A 122 -17.58 -14.40 9.64
C TYR A 122 -17.16 -13.66 8.38
N MET A 123 -17.87 -13.90 7.27
CA MET A 123 -17.65 -13.16 6.02
C MET A 123 -17.92 -11.67 6.19
N THR A 124 -19.09 -11.31 6.72
CA THR A 124 -19.46 -9.89 6.92
C THR A 124 -18.53 -9.21 7.91
N GLY A 125 -18.17 -9.88 9.02
CA GLY A 125 -17.22 -9.36 9.99
C GLY A 125 -15.85 -9.09 9.37
N TYR A 126 -15.34 -10.00 8.55
CA TYR A 126 -14.03 -9.83 7.89
C TYR A 126 -14.04 -8.69 6.87
N ILE A 127 -15.11 -8.54 6.09
CA ILE A 127 -15.29 -7.41 5.17
C ILE A 127 -15.36 -6.08 5.93
N LEU A 128 -16.05 -6.03 7.07
CA LEU A 128 -16.08 -4.81 7.89
C LEU A 128 -14.71 -4.47 8.49
N LEU A 129 -13.92 -5.46 8.93
CA LEU A 129 -12.52 -5.22 9.32
C LEU A 129 -11.71 -4.60 8.16
N ALA A 130 -11.91 -5.14 6.96
CA ALA A 130 -11.25 -4.70 5.74
C ALA A 130 -11.61 -3.26 5.33
N MET A 131 -12.86 -2.85 5.58
CA MET A 131 -13.30 -1.47 5.38
C MET A 131 -12.74 -0.55 6.47
N GLY A 132 -12.78 -0.96 7.73
CA GLY A 132 -12.41 -0.12 8.87
C GLY A 132 -10.94 0.28 8.91
N GLY A 133 -10.04 -0.60 8.47
CA GLY A 133 -8.60 -0.36 8.45
C GLY A 133 -8.18 0.88 7.67
N PRO A 134 -8.51 0.98 6.36
CA PRO A 134 -8.22 2.15 5.53
C PRO A 134 -8.78 3.47 6.07
N PHE A 135 -9.96 3.50 6.69
CA PHE A 135 -10.53 4.73 7.27
C PHE A 135 -9.60 5.33 8.34
N VAL A 136 -9.10 4.48 9.23
CA VAL A 136 -8.22 4.88 10.33
C VAL A 136 -6.79 5.16 9.82
N PHE A 137 -6.34 4.40 8.82
CA PHE A 137 -5.01 4.56 8.23
C PHE A 137 -4.86 5.87 7.44
N ILE A 138 -5.72 6.11 6.45
CA ILE A 138 -5.59 7.25 5.53
C ILE A 138 -5.78 8.57 6.30
N SER A 139 -6.69 8.61 7.28
CA SER A 139 -6.88 9.79 8.14
C SER A 139 -5.66 10.14 9.01
N SER A 140 -4.72 9.20 9.18
CA SER A 140 -3.49 9.40 9.97
C SER A 140 -2.36 10.04 9.15
N PHE A 141 -2.40 10.03 7.82
CA PHE A 141 -1.32 10.56 6.97
C PHE A 141 -1.03 12.03 7.17
N GLN A 142 -2.06 12.84 7.36
CA GLN A 142 -1.92 14.26 7.69
C GLN A 142 -1.12 14.54 8.98
N LEU A 143 -0.95 13.54 9.87
CA LEU A 143 -0.10 13.70 11.06
C LEU A 143 1.38 13.81 10.71
N ALA A 144 1.82 13.28 9.56
CA ALA A 144 3.18 13.47 9.07
C ALA A 144 3.54 14.95 8.95
N ASN A 145 2.57 15.81 8.64
CA ASN A 145 2.78 17.25 8.47
C ASN A 145 2.86 18.02 9.79
N THR A 146 2.58 17.38 10.93
CA THR A 146 2.75 18.04 12.23
C THR A 146 4.22 18.38 12.50
N PHE A 147 5.15 17.66 11.85
CA PHE A 147 6.60 17.86 11.87
C PHE A 147 7.17 17.88 10.44
N PRO A 148 7.17 19.03 9.75
CA PRO A 148 7.59 19.17 8.35
C PRO A 148 8.97 18.56 8.05
N LYS A 149 9.96 18.79 8.93
CA LYS A 149 11.32 18.26 8.81
C LYS A 149 11.42 16.72 8.88
N ARG A 150 10.39 16.02 9.34
CA ARG A 150 10.38 14.56 9.57
C ARG A 150 9.14 13.90 8.99
N SER A 151 8.44 14.57 8.07
CA SER A 151 7.18 14.10 7.48
C SER A 151 7.35 12.75 6.78
N GLY A 152 8.39 12.60 5.95
CA GLY A 152 8.73 11.34 5.28
C GLY A 152 8.97 10.19 6.27
N SER A 153 9.72 10.44 7.36
CA SER A 153 9.95 9.43 8.40
C SER A 153 8.69 9.04 9.18
N ILE A 154 7.78 9.98 9.43
CA ILE A 154 6.50 9.71 10.11
C ILE A 154 5.57 8.91 9.18
N LEU A 155 5.50 9.28 7.90
CA LEU A 155 4.72 8.55 6.91
C LEU A 155 5.24 7.12 6.73
N ALA A 156 6.57 6.97 6.62
CA ALA A 156 7.26 5.69 6.64
C ALA A 156 6.89 4.85 7.88
N LEU A 157 6.90 5.44 9.08
CA LEU A 157 6.50 4.76 10.31
C LEU A 157 5.04 4.31 10.29
N LEU A 158 4.12 5.16 9.81
CA LEU A 158 2.69 4.82 9.72
C LEU A 158 2.45 3.68 8.72
N THR A 159 3.09 3.73 7.55
CA THR A 159 3.03 2.66 6.54
C THR A 159 3.66 1.36 7.06
N GLY A 160 4.77 1.46 7.80
CA GLY A 160 5.37 0.30 8.48
C GLY A 160 4.45 -0.29 9.54
N ALA A 161 3.72 0.53 10.28
CA ALA A 161 2.71 0.06 11.24
C ALA A 161 1.53 -0.63 10.53
N PHE A 162 1.12 -0.14 9.35
CA PHE A 162 0.11 -0.80 8.50
C PHE A 162 0.55 -2.20 8.10
N ASP A 163 1.76 -2.36 7.54
CA ASP A 163 2.24 -3.67 7.11
C ASP A 163 2.48 -4.62 8.30
N SER A 164 3.00 -4.07 9.41
CA SER A 164 3.19 -4.80 10.67
C SER A 164 1.90 -5.29 11.31
N SER A 165 0.75 -4.67 11.00
CA SER A 165 -0.50 -4.99 11.67
C SER A 165 -0.98 -6.43 11.42
N SER A 166 -0.51 -7.06 10.34
CA SER A 166 -0.68 -8.49 10.10
C SER A 166 -0.17 -9.37 11.26
N ALA A 167 0.81 -8.89 12.04
CA ALA A 167 1.32 -9.55 13.23
C ALA A 167 0.24 -9.81 14.30
N LEU A 168 -0.85 -9.04 14.33
CA LEU A 168 -1.92 -9.23 15.31
C LEU A 168 -2.50 -10.66 15.23
N PHE A 169 -2.78 -11.14 14.01
CA PHE A 169 -3.29 -12.49 13.81
C PHE A 169 -2.21 -13.57 14.00
N LEU A 170 -0.94 -13.24 13.74
CA LEU A 170 0.17 -14.12 14.12
C LEU A 170 0.24 -14.32 15.64
N PHE A 171 0.23 -13.24 16.42
CA PHE A 171 0.23 -13.32 17.89
C PHE A 171 -0.99 -14.08 18.40
N TYR A 172 -2.15 -13.86 17.79
CA TYR A 172 -3.36 -14.62 18.11
C TYR A 172 -3.18 -16.12 17.86
N ARG A 173 -2.67 -16.52 16.68
CA ARG A 173 -2.37 -17.92 16.36
C ARG A 173 -1.38 -18.54 17.34
N LEU A 174 -0.29 -17.84 17.66
CA LEU A 174 0.73 -18.33 18.61
C LEU A 174 0.15 -18.51 20.01
N PHE A 175 -0.72 -17.59 20.46
CA PHE A 175 -1.40 -17.68 21.74
C PHE A 175 -2.38 -18.86 21.78
N TYR A 176 -3.16 -19.03 20.70
CA TYR A 176 -4.12 -20.11 20.53
C TYR A 176 -3.47 -21.49 20.58
N GLN A 177 -2.31 -21.66 19.93
CA GLN A 177 -1.62 -22.94 19.81
C GLN A 177 -0.76 -23.30 21.03
N ASN A 178 -0.09 -22.33 21.65
CA ASN A 178 0.93 -22.61 22.67
C ASN A 178 0.45 -22.42 24.12
N ILE A 179 -0.53 -21.55 24.36
CA ILE A 179 -0.92 -21.14 25.72
C ILE A 179 -2.31 -21.67 26.05
N THR A 180 -3.33 -21.18 25.35
CA THR A 180 -4.72 -21.57 25.58
C THR A 180 -5.54 -21.37 24.31
N ALA A 181 -6.41 -22.32 23.98
CA ALA A 181 -7.38 -22.22 22.90
C ALA A 181 -8.45 -21.15 23.21
N VAL A 182 -8.08 -19.88 23.06
CA VAL A 182 -8.97 -18.74 23.21
C VAL A 182 -9.84 -18.67 21.96
N SER A 183 -11.15 -18.88 22.12
CA SER A 183 -12.05 -18.82 20.98
C SER A 183 -12.08 -17.44 20.32
N LEU A 184 -12.39 -17.38 19.03
CA LEU A 184 -12.53 -16.14 18.24
C LEU A 184 -13.46 -15.14 18.93
N LYS A 185 -14.56 -15.63 19.51
CA LYS A 185 -15.49 -14.80 20.28
C LYS A 185 -14.79 -14.06 21.43
N ARG A 186 -13.94 -14.75 22.20
CA ARG A 186 -13.20 -14.14 23.31
C ARG A 186 -12.12 -13.18 22.80
N PHE A 187 -11.40 -13.57 21.74
CA PHE A 187 -10.41 -12.70 21.11
C PHE A 187 -11.03 -11.39 20.63
N PHE A 188 -12.13 -11.44 19.86
CA PHE A 188 -12.81 -10.25 19.37
C PHE A 188 -13.51 -9.44 20.47
N THR A 189 -13.86 -10.06 21.61
CA THR A 189 -14.32 -9.34 22.81
C THR A 189 -13.20 -8.48 23.40
N ILE A 190 -11.98 -9.00 23.48
CA ILE A 190 -10.80 -8.23 23.91
C ILE A 190 -10.45 -7.16 22.86
N TYR A 191 -10.57 -7.51 21.58
CA TYR A 191 -10.30 -6.60 20.47
C TYR A 191 -11.18 -5.35 20.49
N LEU A 192 -12.37 -5.36 21.14
CA LEU A 192 -13.20 -4.16 21.34
C LEU A 192 -12.46 -2.99 22.00
N CYS A 193 -11.39 -3.25 22.76
CA CYS A 193 -10.54 -2.20 23.30
C CYS A 193 -9.93 -1.31 22.20
N VAL A 194 -9.60 -1.87 21.03
CA VAL A 194 -8.98 -1.16 19.90
C VAL A 194 -9.90 -0.09 19.29
N PRO A 195 -11.12 -0.40 18.79
CA PRO A 195 -12.02 0.61 18.25
C PRO A 195 -12.47 1.64 19.30
N VAL A 196 -12.62 1.24 20.57
CA VAL A 196 -12.91 2.18 21.67
C VAL A 196 -11.73 3.13 21.89
N PHE A 197 -10.50 2.62 21.91
CA PHE A 197 -9.30 3.44 22.01
C PHE A 197 -9.19 4.43 20.84
N ILE A 198 -9.41 3.97 19.60
CA ILE A 198 -9.44 4.83 18.41
C ILE A 198 -10.48 5.93 18.60
N PHE A 199 -11.72 5.57 18.94
CA PHE A 199 -12.80 6.54 19.15
C PHE A 199 -12.45 7.60 20.21
N LEU A 200 -11.87 7.20 21.34
CA LEU A 200 -11.44 8.12 22.39
C LEU A 200 -10.31 9.04 21.91
N CYS A 201 -9.32 8.52 21.19
CA CYS A 201 -8.24 9.32 20.61
C CYS A 201 -8.77 10.32 19.56
N GLN A 202 -9.73 9.90 18.73
CA GLN A 202 -10.38 10.75 17.73
C GLN A 202 -11.19 11.88 18.38
N LEU A 203 -11.77 11.67 19.56
CA LEU A 203 -12.50 12.72 20.27
C LEU A 203 -11.60 13.69 21.04
N THR A 204 -10.47 13.21 21.57
CA THR A 204 -9.66 13.96 22.55
C THR A 204 -8.39 14.57 21.98
N ILE A 205 -7.74 13.90 21.02
CA ILE A 205 -6.40 14.27 20.55
C ILE A 205 -6.41 14.68 19.07
N MET A 206 -7.25 14.08 18.23
CA MET A 206 -7.25 14.31 16.77
C MET A 206 -7.75 15.72 16.40
N PRO A 207 -7.05 16.44 15.49
CA PRO A 207 -7.54 17.73 14.99
C PRO A 207 -8.83 17.57 14.18
N SER A 208 -9.71 18.59 14.24
CA SER A 208 -10.98 18.62 13.52
C SER A 208 -10.86 18.99 12.03
N GLN A 209 -9.79 19.68 11.64
CA GLN A 209 -9.54 20.02 10.23
C GLN A 209 -8.28 19.30 9.75
N SER A 210 -8.27 18.93 8.46
CA SER A 210 -7.08 18.38 7.82
C SER A 210 -6.00 19.45 7.80
N TYR A 211 -4.76 19.08 8.08
CA TYR A 211 -3.65 20.04 8.00
C TYR A 211 -3.39 20.50 6.56
N LYS A 212 -3.48 19.61 5.56
CA LYS A 212 -3.34 19.87 4.11
C LYS A 212 -4.04 18.77 3.28
N SER A 213 -4.28 19.01 1.98
CA SER A 213 -4.87 18.03 1.05
C SER A 213 -3.89 16.89 0.72
N VAL A 214 -4.38 15.71 0.30
CA VAL A 214 -3.51 14.57 -0.08
C VAL A 214 -2.54 14.94 -1.21
N ALA A 215 -3.00 15.72 -2.18
CA ALA A 215 -2.18 16.28 -3.26
C ALA A 215 -1.00 17.10 -2.72
N ALA A 216 -1.28 18.04 -1.81
CA ALA A 216 -0.26 18.85 -1.18
C ALA A 216 0.71 18.01 -0.33
N MET A 217 0.24 16.93 0.31
CA MET A 217 1.10 16.02 1.06
C MET A 217 2.10 15.31 0.15
N THR A 218 1.64 14.77 -0.98
CA THR A 218 2.51 14.09 -1.93
C THR A 218 3.49 15.09 -2.56
N LYS A 219 3.04 16.31 -2.88
CA LYS A 219 3.90 17.39 -3.40
C LYS A 219 5.03 17.72 -2.42
N MET A 220 4.70 18.03 -1.17
CA MET A 220 5.69 18.33 -0.12
C MET A 220 6.64 17.16 0.15
N ALA A 221 6.17 15.91 0.08
CA ALA A 221 7.01 14.73 0.30
C ALA A 221 8.02 14.49 -0.83
N VAL A 222 7.65 14.84 -2.07
CA VAL A 222 8.49 14.65 -3.26
C VAL A 222 9.41 15.85 -3.49
N GLU A 223 8.85 17.06 -3.45
CA GLU A 223 9.57 18.31 -3.74
C GLU A 223 10.27 18.91 -2.52
N HIS A 224 9.89 18.53 -1.30
CA HIS A 224 10.35 19.17 -0.05
C HIS A 224 10.05 20.68 0.01
N LEU A 225 9.14 21.17 -0.83
CA LEU A 225 8.64 22.54 -0.86
C LEU A 225 7.20 22.58 -0.32
N ASP A 226 6.79 23.71 0.25
CA ASP A 226 5.40 23.95 0.64
C ASP A 226 4.48 24.25 -0.56
N GLU A 227 3.20 24.59 -0.30
CA GLU A 227 2.23 24.80 -1.40
C GLU A 227 2.54 26.08 -2.20
N GLU A 228 3.31 26.97 -1.58
CA GLU A 228 3.77 28.24 -2.08
C GLU A 228 5.13 28.13 -2.79
N GLY A 229 5.70 26.93 -2.89
CA GLY A 229 6.97 26.66 -3.59
C GLY A 229 8.18 27.14 -2.80
N GLN A 230 8.06 27.24 -1.47
CA GLN A 230 9.08 27.70 -0.54
C GLN A 230 9.62 26.53 0.28
N LEU A 231 10.79 26.70 0.89
CA LEU A 231 11.32 25.70 1.81
C LEU A 231 10.37 25.49 3.00
N LEU A 232 10.19 24.23 3.39
CA LEU A 232 9.42 23.88 4.59
C LEU A 232 10.00 24.61 5.81
N SER A 233 9.13 25.10 6.70
CA SER A 233 9.55 25.97 7.81
C SER A 233 10.68 25.37 8.67
N GLY A 234 11.83 26.04 8.63
CA GLY A 234 13.06 25.67 9.35
C GLY A 234 14.00 24.75 8.59
N ASP A 235 13.64 24.30 7.39
CA ASP A 235 14.59 23.70 6.44
C ASP A 235 15.53 24.79 5.91
N ASP A 236 16.82 24.47 5.81
CA ASP A 236 17.84 25.36 5.25
C ASP A 236 18.15 25.02 3.80
N GLY A 237 17.41 24.08 3.18
CA GLY A 237 17.55 23.68 1.78
C GLY A 237 18.83 22.92 1.48
N SER A 238 19.58 22.52 2.52
CA SER A 238 20.87 21.81 2.37
C SER A 238 20.74 20.43 1.72
N THR A 239 19.57 19.80 1.85
CA THR A 239 19.24 18.50 1.27
C THR A 239 18.84 18.58 -0.20
N LEU A 240 18.33 19.74 -0.64
CA LEU A 240 17.89 19.99 -2.02
C LEU A 240 18.99 20.60 -2.88
N ILE A 241 19.76 21.53 -2.29
CA ILE A 241 20.83 22.26 -2.95
C ILE A 241 22.10 22.02 -2.14
N THR A 242 22.89 21.04 -2.58
CA THR A 242 24.13 20.67 -1.90
C THR A 242 25.21 21.74 -2.01
N ASP A 243 25.21 22.55 -3.07
CA ASP A 243 26.14 23.67 -3.22
C ASP A 243 25.69 24.87 -2.38
N PRO A 244 26.50 25.33 -1.39
CA PRO A 244 26.14 26.45 -0.54
C PRO A 244 26.03 27.80 -1.28
N ASN A 245 26.66 27.97 -2.44
CA ASN A 245 26.58 29.20 -3.23
C ASN A 245 25.28 29.27 -4.03
N ASP A 246 24.94 28.21 -4.77
CA ASP A 246 23.67 28.11 -5.50
C ASP A 246 22.48 28.24 -4.56
N ARG A 247 22.58 27.60 -3.38
CA ARG A 247 21.56 27.67 -2.34
C ARG A 247 21.30 29.10 -1.89
N ARG A 248 22.35 29.90 -1.69
CA ARG A 248 22.19 31.30 -1.30
C ARG A 248 21.59 32.13 -2.42
N ALA A 249 22.03 31.92 -3.66
CA ALA A 249 21.51 32.64 -4.82
C ALA A 249 20.01 32.38 -5.02
N LEU A 250 19.59 31.12 -5.04
CA LEU A 250 18.20 30.71 -5.24
C LEU A 250 17.28 31.17 -4.11
N LEU A 251 17.76 31.18 -2.86
CA LEU A 251 16.99 31.69 -1.72
C LEU A 251 16.77 33.20 -1.82
N ILE A 252 17.81 33.97 -2.14
CA ILE A 252 17.71 35.43 -2.32
C ILE A 252 16.75 35.76 -3.47
N GLU A 253 16.84 35.04 -4.58
CA GLU A 253 15.98 35.25 -5.74
C GLU A 253 14.52 34.91 -5.43
N SER A 254 14.28 33.81 -4.70
CA SER A 254 12.94 33.44 -4.22
C SER A 254 12.34 34.47 -3.25
N GLU A 255 13.15 35.09 -2.38
CA GLU A 255 12.71 36.15 -1.48
C GLU A 255 12.35 37.43 -2.25
N HIS A 256 13.09 37.75 -3.32
CA HIS A 256 12.85 38.94 -4.12
C HIS A 256 11.57 38.82 -4.99
N GLU A 257 11.26 37.63 -5.51
CA GLU A 257 9.98 37.37 -6.19
C GLU A 257 8.76 37.50 -5.26
N ILE A 258 8.90 37.14 -3.97
CA ILE A 258 7.82 37.31 -2.98
C ILE A 258 7.48 38.79 -2.79
N GLU A 259 8.50 39.64 -2.66
CA GLU A 259 8.30 41.09 -2.51
C GLU A 259 7.60 41.70 -3.74
N GLN A 260 7.91 41.22 -4.94
CA GLN A 260 7.27 41.68 -6.17
C GLN A 260 5.82 41.17 -6.30
N ASN A 261 5.56 39.89 -6.02
CA ASN A 261 4.21 39.31 -6.13
C ASN A 261 3.23 39.85 -5.08
N MET A 262 3.70 40.32 -3.91
CA MET A 262 2.84 41.04 -2.96
C MET A 262 2.27 42.36 -3.52
N THR A 263 2.88 42.92 -4.57
CA THR A 263 2.44 44.18 -5.18
C THR A 263 1.51 43.99 -6.39
N ASP A 264 1.45 42.79 -6.97
CA ASP A 264 0.71 42.51 -8.21
C ASP A 264 -0.36 41.42 -7.99
N ALA A 265 -1.62 41.84 -7.89
CA ALA A 265 -2.76 40.95 -7.64
C ALA A 265 -3.24 40.23 -8.91
N SER A 266 -2.35 39.47 -9.57
CA SER A 266 -2.71 38.65 -10.72
C SER A 266 -3.18 37.25 -10.29
N GLU A 267 -4.25 36.75 -10.91
CA GLU A 267 -4.94 35.49 -10.53
C GLU A 267 -4.16 34.20 -10.88
N ILE A 268 -2.96 34.30 -11.49
CA ILE A 268 -2.15 33.14 -11.87
C ILE A 268 -0.84 33.15 -11.07
N ARG A 269 -0.76 32.27 -10.06
CA ARG A 269 0.46 32.05 -9.27
C ARG A 269 1.60 31.62 -10.20
N ARG A 270 2.64 32.44 -10.28
CA ARG A 270 3.91 32.09 -10.96
C ARG A 270 4.67 31.10 -10.08
N LYS A 271 5.27 30.06 -10.67
CA LYS A 271 6.15 29.13 -9.95
C LYS A 271 7.35 29.89 -9.41
N SER A 272 7.78 29.58 -8.18
CA SER A 272 8.98 30.20 -7.60
C SER A 272 10.24 29.67 -8.29
N VAL A 273 11.34 30.44 -8.29
CA VAL A 273 12.64 29.96 -8.80
C VAL A 273 13.08 28.66 -8.12
N LEU A 274 12.79 28.51 -6.82
CA LEU A 274 13.09 27.30 -6.07
C LEU A 274 12.25 26.11 -6.53
N GLU A 275 10.96 26.32 -6.82
CA GLU A 275 10.06 25.30 -7.39
C GLU A 275 10.57 24.84 -8.76
N VAL A 276 10.98 25.77 -9.62
CA VAL A 276 11.55 25.44 -10.94
C VAL A 276 12.85 24.64 -10.82
N TYR A 277 13.76 25.05 -9.93
CA TYR A 277 15.02 24.33 -9.69
C TYR A 277 14.78 22.91 -9.16
N VAL A 278 13.88 22.75 -8.20
CA VAL A 278 13.53 21.44 -7.63
C VAL A 278 12.85 20.55 -8.67
N GLU A 279 11.91 21.08 -9.46
CA GLU A 279 11.27 20.34 -10.55
C GLU A 279 12.29 19.87 -11.60
N HIS A 280 13.28 20.70 -11.94
CA HIS A 280 14.37 20.33 -12.85
C HIS A 280 15.22 19.19 -12.27
N ASN A 281 15.66 19.30 -11.02
CA ASN A 281 16.41 18.23 -10.34
C ASN A 281 15.60 16.92 -10.26
N LEU A 282 14.29 17.00 -10.01
CA LEU A 282 13.40 15.85 -10.02
C LEU A 282 13.23 15.27 -11.42
N GLN A 283 13.19 16.10 -12.46
CA GLN A 283 13.16 15.66 -13.85
C GLN A 283 14.43 14.89 -14.21
N GLU A 284 15.62 15.44 -13.95
CA GLU A 284 16.89 14.74 -14.17
C GLU A 284 16.96 13.42 -13.39
N LYS A 285 16.70 13.47 -12.08
CA LYS A 285 16.73 12.29 -11.20
C LYS A 285 15.72 11.22 -11.61
N SER A 286 14.56 11.62 -12.10
CA SER A 286 13.52 10.67 -12.56
C SER A 286 13.86 10.01 -13.90
N GLY A 287 14.90 10.46 -14.61
CA GLY A 287 15.21 10.06 -15.98
C GLY A 287 14.29 10.69 -17.03
N GLY A 288 13.74 11.89 -16.77
CA GLY A 288 12.86 12.61 -17.69
C GLY A 288 11.37 12.24 -17.61
N VAL A 289 10.98 11.42 -16.62
CA VAL A 289 9.59 10.94 -16.42
C VAL A 289 8.74 11.94 -15.61
N PHE A 290 9.37 12.78 -14.80
CA PHE A 290 8.69 13.81 -14.03
C PHE A 290 7.99 14.82 -14.96
N GLY A 291 6.79 15.26 -14.58
CA GLY A 291 6.12 16.36 -15.25
C GLY A 291 5.36 16.02 -16.54
N ILE A 292 5.44 14.79 -17.07
CA ILE A 292 4.91 14.45 -18.42
C ILE A 292 3.43 14.84 -18.59
N LEU A 293 2.60 14.57 -17.58
CA LEU A 293 1.16 14.77 -17.66
C LEU A 293 0.63 15.87 -16.71
N HIS A 294 1.52 16.63 -16.05
CA HIS A 294 1.12 17.63 -15.03
C HIS A 294 0.19 18.72 -15.58
N HIS A 295 0.37 19.11 -16.85
CA HIS A 295 -0.42 20.18 -17.48
C HIS A 295 -1.73 19.70 -18.14
N TYR A 296 -1.99 18.39 -18.14
CA TYR A 296 -3.17 17.82 -18.80
C TYR A 296 -4.36 17.70 -17.85
N SER A 297 -5.57 17.80 -18.41
CA SER A 297 -6.79 17.62 -17.62
C SER A 297 -6.94 16.16 -17.14
N LEU A 298 -7.65 15.95 -16.03
CA LEU A 298 -7.90 14.61 -15.48
C LEU A 298 -8.41 13.61 -16.53
N ARG A 299 -9.30 14.05 -17.43
CA ARG A 299 -9.89 13.19 -18.46
C ARG A 299 -8.86 12.75 -19.51
N GLU A 300 -7.90 13.61 -19.82
CA GLU A 300 -6.80 13.30 -20.75
C GLU A 300 -5.78 12.39 -20.08
N GLN A 301 -5.46 12.67 -18.80
CA GLN A 301 -4.60 11.83 -17.98
C GLN A 301 -5.13 10.39 -17.91
N LEU A 302 -6.43 10.20 -17.65
CA LEU A 302 -7.05 8.87 -17.57
C LEU A 302 -7.15 8.13 -18.92
N LYS A 303 -7.14 8.86 -20.05
CA LYS A 303 -7.11 8.27 -21.39
C LYS A 303 -5.70 8.00 -21.89
N SER A 304 -4.68 8.45 -21.18
CA SER A 304 -3.29 8.28 -21.57
C SER A 304 -2.88 6.80 -21.57
N LEU A 305 -1.95 6.46 -22.46
CA LEU A 305 -1.34 5.13 -22.47
C LEU A 305 -0.55 4.87 -21.18
N TRP A 306 0.03 5.91 -20.59
CA TRP A 306 0.64 5.88 -19.26
C TRP A 306 -0.30 5.30 -18.20
N PHE A 307 -1.52 5.83 -18.10
CA PHE A 307 -2.50 5.35 -17.13
C PHE A 307 -2.88 3.90 -17.39
N LEU A 308 -3.15 3.55 -18.66
CA LEU A 308 -3.54 2.18 -19.03
C LEU A 308 -2.44 1.16 -18.69
N LEU A 309 -1.18 1.45 -18.99
CA LEU A 309 -0.07 0.51 -18.74
C LEU A 309 0.22 0.34 -17.25
N ILE A 310 0.26 1.44 -16.48
CA ILE A 310 0.44 1.38 -15.02
C ILE A 310 -0.74 0.63 -14.38
N LEU A 311 -1.97 0.86 -14.87
CA LEU A 311 -3.16 0.16 -14.40
C LEU A 311 -3.09 -1.35 -14.68
N ILE A 312 -2.75 -1.76 -15.91
CA ILE A 312 -2.63 -3.19 -16.27
C ILE A 312 -1.54 -3.87 -15.41
N PHE A 313 -0.36 -3.23 -15.31
CA PHE A 313 0.72 -3.71 -14.46
C PHE A 313 0.27 -3.86 -13.00
N SER A 314 -0.48 -2.87 -12.49
CA SER A 314 -0.98 -2.89 -11.12
C SER A 314 -2.03 -3.98 -10.89
N ILE A 315 -2.96 -4.17 -11.83
CA ILE A 315 -3.97 -5.23 -11.74
C ILE A 315 -3.32 -6.61 -11.65
N VAL A 316 -2.37 -6.92 -12.55
CA VAL A 316 -1.72 -8.22 -12.60
C VAL A 316 -0.88 -8.47 -11.35
N THR A 317 -0.06 -7.50 -10.95
CA THR A 317 0.81 -7.61 -9.78
C THR A 317 0.00 -7.73 -8.49
N MET A 318 -1.04 -6.91 -8.33
CA MET A 318 -1.90 -6.93 -7.14
C MET A 318 -2.68 -8.24 -7.01
N LEU A 319 -3.23 -8.75 -8.13
CA LEU A 319 -3.90 -10.05 -8.17
C LEU A 319 -2.94 -11.18 -7.77
N ARG A 320 -1.69 -11.14 -8.24
CA ARG A 320 -0.64 -12.11 -7.89
C ARG A 320 -0.31 -12.08 -6.40
N ILE A 321 -0.09 -10.89 -5.82
CA ILE A 321 0.24 -10.71 -4.40
C ILE A 321 -0.86 -11.30 -3.53
N ASN A 322 -2.12 -10.94 -3.78
CA ASN A 322 -3.23 -11.41 -2.94
C ASN A 322 -3.53 -12.90 -3.14
N TYR A 323 -3.43 -13.40 -4.38
CA TYR A 323 -3.54 -14.84 -4.65
C TYR A 323 -2.50 -15.64 -3.87
N PHE A 324 -1.24 -15.19 -3.85
CA PHE A 324 -0.16 -15.83 -3.09
C PHE A 324 -0.46 -15.85 -1.59
N ILE A 325 -0.82 -14.72 -0.98
CA ILE A 325 -1.14 -14.65 0.47
C ILE A 325 -2.26 -15.62 0.85
N ALA A 326 -3.29 -15.73 0.01
CA ALA A 326 -4.45 -16.56 0.29
C ALA A 326 -4.14 -18.07 0.22
N THR A 327 -3.24 -18.45 -0.68
CA THR A 327 -3.04 -19.85 -1.09
C THR A 327 -1.65 -20.39 -0.78
N ILE A 328 -0.75 -19.61 -0.17
CA ILE A 328 0.63 -20.02 0.13
C ILE A 328 0.68 -21.41 0.78
N ARG A 329 -0.15 -21.68 1.79
CA ARG A 329 -0.18 -22.99 2.44
C ARG A 329 -0.55 -24.13 1.47
N SER A 330 -1.65 -23.99 0.72
CA SER A 330 -2.12 -25.05 -0.18
C SER A 330 -1.20 -25.22 -1.39
N GLN A 331 -0.58 -24.14 -1.88
CA GLN A 331 0.41 -24.21 -2.95
C GLN A 331 1.69 -24.92 -2.50
N GLU A 332 2.25 -24.57 -1.34
CA GLU A 332 3.48 -25.19 -0.84
C GLU A 332 3.26 -26.67 -0.49
N GLU A 333 2.10 -27.03 0.06
CA GLU A 333 1.73 -28.44 0.31
C GLU A 333 1.78 -29.27 -0.98
N TYR A 334 1.31 -28.72 -2.11
CA TYR A 334 1.40 -29.38 -3.42
C TYR A 334 2.80 -29.34 -4.03
N LEU A 335 3.49 -28.19 -4.01
CA LEU A 335 4.76 -27.97 -4.71
C LEU A 335 5.93 -28.69 -4.04
N LEU A 336 5.95 -28.76 -2.71
CA LEU A 336 6.96 -29.51 -1.95
C LEU A 336 6.63 -31.00 -1.85
N GLY A 337 5.33 -31.34 -1.81
CA GLY A 337 4.86 -32.70 -1.57
C GLY A 337 5.02 -33.17 -0.12
N ASP A 338 5.35 -32.26 0.80
CA ASP A 338 5.47 -32.50 2.24
C ASP A 338 4.68 -31.45 3.04
N ILE A 339 3.74 -31.93 3.86
CA ILE A 339 2.85 -31.11 4.69
C ILE A 339 3.62 -30.42 5.81
N GLU A 340 4.65 -31.07 6.39
CA GLU A 340 5.41 -30.49 7.50
C GLU A 340 6.26 -29.31 7.03
N ASP A 341 6.92 -29.46 5.89
CA ASP A 341 7.77 -28.41 5.34
C ASP A 341 6.96 -27.23 4.80
N ALA A 342 5.80 -27.49 4.19
CA ALA A 342 4.85 -26.45 3.82
C ALA A 342 4.33 -25.67 5.04
N ALA A 343 4.01 -26.37 6.15
CA ALA A 343 3.59 -25.73 7.39
C ALA A 343 4.72 -24.87 8.01
N LYS A 344 5.98 -25.33 7.95
CA LYS A 344 7.15 -24.55 8.38
C LYS A 344 7.33 -23.30 7.53
N LEU A 345 7.26 -23.40 6.19
CA LEU A 345 7.35 -22.23 5.30
C LEU A 345 6.23 -21.23 5.55
N ASN A 346 4.99 -21.70 5.72
CA ASN A 346 3.86 -20.83 6.06
C ASN A 346 4.09 -20.12 7.41
N GLY A 347 4.65 -20.81 8.42
CA GLY A 347 5.02 -20.19 9.69
C GLY A 347 6.11 -19.13 9.56
N ILE A 348 7.13 -19.38 8.71
CA ILE A 348 8.18 -18.40 8.41
C ILE A 348 7.59 -17.20 7.67
N PHE A 349 6.71 -17.43 6.70
CA PHE A 349 6.00 -16.38 5.98
C PHE A 349 5.19 -15.49 6.93
N ASP A 350 4.40 -16.09 7.82
CA ASP A 350 3.59 -15.33 8.79
C ASP A 350 4.45 -14.43 9.68
N LEU A 351 5.65 -14.89 10.07
CA LEU A 351 6.61 -14.11 10.87
C LEU A 351 7.29 -13.01 10.05
N LEU A 352 7.72 -13.32 8.82
CA LEU A 352 8.45 -12.39 7.98
C LEU A 352 7.54 -11.29 7.42
N LEU A 353 6.28 -11.57 7.11
CA LEU A 353 5.35 -10.60 6.53
C LEU A 353 5.30 -9.26 7.30
N PRO A 354 5.06 -9.23 8.63
CA PRO A 354 5.09 -7.99 9.40
C PRO A 354 6.51 -7.42 9.57
N LEU A 355 7.53 -8.27 9.75
CA LEU A 355 8.91 -7.81 10.00
C LEU A 355 9.53 -7.14 8.78
N GLY A 356 9.39 -7.76 7.61
CA GLY A 356 10.00 -7.22 6.40
C GLY A 356 9.27 -5.99 5.88
N GLY A 357 8.00 -5.76 6.22
CA GLY A 357 7.38 -4.45 6.04
C GLY A 357 8.18 -3.32 6.73
N VAL A 358 8.55 -3.50 8.01
CA VAL A 358 9.30 -2.50 8.78
C VAL A 358 10.75 -2.38 8.31
N VAL A 359 11.43 -3.52 8.12
CA VAL A 359 12.86 -3.54 7.79
C VAL A 359 13.10 -3.01 6.36
N SER A 360 12.17 -3.21 5.44
CA SER A 360 12.34 -2.80 4.04
C SER A 360 12.17 -1.30 3.81
N ILE A 361 11.43 -0.59 4.67
CA ILE A 361 11.10 0.83 4.47
C ILE A 361 12.32 1.76 4.29
N PRO A 362 13.34 1.76 5.18
CA PRO A 362 14.50 2.62 4.99
C PRO A 362 15.29 2.28 3.71
N PHE A 363 15.33 0.99 3.36
CA PHE A 363 16.00 0.52 2.15
C PHE A 363 15.25 0.94 0.88
N ILE A 364 13.92 0.83 0.87
CA ILE A 364 13.05 1.27 -0.22
C ILE A 364 13.19 2.79 -0.44
N GLY A 365 13.18 3.57 0.65
CA GLY A 365 13.40 5.03 0.57
C GLY A 365 14.75 5.36 -0.06
N TYR A 366 15.82 4.74 0.42
CA TYR A 366 17.16 4.93 -0.15
C TYR A 366 17.24 4.55 -1.64
N LEU A 367 16.61 3.46 -2.07
CA LEU A 367 16.57 3.06 -3.47
C LEU A 367 15.84 4.09 -4.33
N LEU A 368 14.66 4.56 -3.91
CA LEU A 368 13.91 5.60 -4.61
C LEU A 368 14.66 6.93 -4.69
N ASP A 369 15.46 7.23 -3.66
CA ASP A 369 16.25 8.44 -3.60
C ASP A 369 17.55 8.37 -4.40
N SER A 370 18.01 7.17 -4.78
CA SER A 370 19.31 7.00 -5.45
C SER A 370 19.20 6.56 -6.90
N LEU A 371 18.07 5.96 -7.29
CA LEU A 371 17.86 5.39 -8.62
C LEU A 371 16.84 6.18 -9.41
N ASP A 372 16.99 6.16 -10.73
CA ASP A 372 16.02 6.70 -11.66
C ASP A 372 14.75 5.84 -11.72
N SER A 373 13.69 6.41 -12.31
CA SER A 373 12.37 5.76 -12.35
C SER A 373 12.40 4.45 -13.14
N LEU A 374 13.20 4.39 -14.22
CA LEU A 374 13.30 3.20 -15.07
C LEU A 374 14.07 2.09 -14.36
N SER A 375 15.21 2.38 -13.73
CA SER A 375 15.96 1.38 -12.95
C SER A 375 15.12 0.84 -11.79
N THR A 376 14.44 1.72 -11.06
CA THR A 376 13.55 1.34 -9.96
C THR A 376 12.45 0.39 -10.44
N LEU A 377 11.76 0.74 -11.53
CA LEU A 377 10.74 -0.11 -12.14
C LEU A 377 11.31 -1.45 -12.61
N SER A 378 12.52 -1.45 -13.18
CA SER A 378 13.20 -2.66 -13.63
C SER A 378 13.47 -3.63 -12.48
N ILE A 379 13.89 -3.11 -11.30
CA ILE A 379 14.10 -3.93 -10.10
C ILE A 379 12.78 -4.53 -9.61
N VAL A 380 11.71 -3.75 -9.54
CA VAL A 380 10.37 -4.25 -9.15
C VAL A 380 9.91 -5.36 -10.09
N CYS A 381 10.04 -5.15 -11.41
CA CYS A 381 9.68 -6.15 -12.41
C CYS A 381 10.54 -7.43 -12.27
N ALA A 382 11.86 -7.29 -12.05
CA ALA A 382 12.75 -8.42 -11.86
C ALA A 382 12.39 -9.25 -10.60
N MET A 383 12.11 -8.58 -9.48
CA MET A 383 11.66 -9.24 -8.25
C MET A 383 10.32 -9.96 -8.45
N SER A 384 9.35 -9.33 -9.13
CA SER A 384 8.05 -9.93 -9.43
C SER A 384 8.17 -11.18 -10.30
N LEU A 385 9.03 -11.13 -11.32
CA LEU A 385 9.29 -12.25 -12.21
C LEU A 385 10.03 -13.39 -11.50
N PHE A 386 10.99 -13.05 -10.63
CA PHE A 386 11.68 -14.04 -9.81
C PHE A 386 10.73 -14.80 -8.88
N ILE A 387 9.87 -14.10 -8.14
CA ILE A 387 8.87 -14.72 -7.25
C ILE A 387 7.92 -15.61 -8.07
N SER A 388 7.50 -15.12 -9.23
CA SER A 388 6.59 -15.87 -10.11
C SER A 388 7.24 -17.12 -10.71
N MET A 389 8.54 -17.06 -11.04
CA MET A 389 9.32 -18.21 -11.50
C MET A 389 9.51 -19.24 -10.40
N VAL A 390 9.83 -18.82 -9.16
CA VAL A 390 9.98 -19.72 -8.01
C VAL A 390 8.67 -20.48 -7.74
N GLY A 391 7.52 -19.82 -7.85
CA GLY A 391 6.20 -20.44 -7.68
C GLY A 391 5.82 -21.49 -8.74
N LEU A 392 6.68 -21.77 -9.73
CA LEU A 392 6.52 -22.87 -10.70
C LEU A 392 7.41 -24.08 -10.38
N LEU A 393 8.42 -23.91 -9.53
CA LEU A 393 9.41 -24.93 -9.24
C LEU A 393 8.87 -25.94 -8.21
N LYS A 394 9.03 -27.24 -8.52
CA LYS A 394 8.62 -28.34 -7.64
C LYS A 394 9.81 -28.83 -6.80
N SER A 395 9.55 -29.31 -5.59
CA SER A 395 10.48 -30.08 -4.76
C SER A 395 11.75 -29.34 -4.27
N SER A 396 11.71 -28.00 -4.12
CA SER A 396 12.87 -27.20 -3.67
C SER A 396 12.55 -26.24 -2.52
N TYR A 397 12.70 -26.71 -1.28
CA TYR A 397 12.43 -25.92 -0.05
C TYR A 397 13.17 -24.57 -0.01
N TRP A 398 14.48 -24.57 -0.29
CA TRP A 398 15.32 -23.38 -0.17
C TRP A 398 14.96 -22.28 -1.18
N LEU A 399 14.54 -22.66 -2.40
CA LEU A 399 14.12 -21.69 -3.39
C LEU A 399 12.81 -21.03 -3.00
N HIS A 400 11.85 -21.80 -2.47
CA HIS A 400 10.60 -21.26 -1.93
C HIS A 400 10.83 -20.35 -0.72
N LEU A 401 11.78 -20.71 0.16
CA LEU A 401 12.20 -19.83 1.26
C LEU A 401 12.76 -18.50 0.77
N VAL A 402 13.67 -18.53 -0.22
CA VAL A 402 14.20 -17.30 -0.83
C VAL A 402 13.08 -16.51 -1.52
N GLY A 403 12.15 -17.19 -2.21
CA GLY A 403 10.97 -16.59 -2.80
C GLY A 403 10.11 -15.83 -1.78
N ILE A 404 9.87 -16.42 -0.61
CA ILE A 404 9.16 -15.78 0.50
C ILE A 404 9.91 -14.55 1.01
N ILE A 405 11.23 -14.63 1.22
CA ILE A 405 12.04 -13.50 1.68
C ILE A 405 11.96 -12.34 0.67
N VAL A 406 12.10 -12.64 -0.62
CA VAL A 406 11.98 -11.64 -1.70
C VAL A 406 10.56 -11.08 -1.77
N PHE A 407 9.52 -11.90 -1.61
CA PHE A 407 8.12 -11.47 -1.62
C PHE A 407 7.82 -10.45 -0.52
N VAL A 408 8.32 -10.68 0.69
CA VAL A 408 8.10 -9.81 1.83
C VAL A 408 8.69 -8.42 1.62
N VAL A 409 9.83 -8.31 0.94
CA VAL A 409 10.44 -7.01 0.56
C VAL A 409 9.73 -6.41 -0.67
N PHE A 410 9.37 -7.26 -1.63
CA PHE A 410 8.71 -6.87 -2.88
C PHE A 410 7.38 -6.18 -2.64
N ARG A 411 6.55 -6.69 -1.73
CA ARG A 411 5.20 -6.16 -1.48
C ARG A 411 5.20 -4.67 -1.11
N PRO A 412 5.87 -4.20 -0.05
CA PRO A 412 5.95 -2.77 0.26
C PRO A 412 6.65 -1.98 -0.84
N PHE A 413 7.69 -2.55 -1.46
CA PHE A 413 8.43 -1.88 -2.53
C PHE A 413 7.54 -1.59 -3.75
N TYR A 414 6.74 -2.55 -4.18
CA TYR A 414 5.77 -2.41 -5.27
C TYR A 414 4.78 -1.27 -5.01
N TYR A 415 4.14 -1.22 -3.84
CA TYR A 415 3.15 -0.17 -3.55
C TYR A 415 3.79 1.22 -3.55
N THR A 416 4.99 1.33 -2.98
CA THR A 416 5.75 2.58 -2.92
C THR A 416 6.17 3.03 -4.32
N VAL A 417 6.67 2.14 -5.18
CA VAL A 417 7.07 2.48 -6.57
C VAL A 417 5.87 2.88 -7.44
N VAL A 418 4.74 2.18 -7.34
CA VAL A 418 3.54 2.54 -8.11
C VAL A 418 3.01 3.92 -7.68
N SER A 419 2.99 4.20 -6.37
CA SER A 419 2.62 5.52 -5.86
C SER A 419 3.58 6.60 -6.34
N ASP A 420 4.89 6.35 -6.27
CA ASP A 420 5.95 7.27 -6.71
C ASP A 420 5.82 7.61 -8.20
N ILE A 421 5.78 6.60 -9.08
CA ILE A 421 5.62 6.80 -10.53
C ILE A 421 4.33 7.56 -10.84
N THR A 422 3.23 7.24 -10.15
CA THR A 422 1.95 7.94 -10.36
C THR A 422 2.07 9.43 -10.01
N SER A 423 2.76 9.76 -8.91
CA SER A 423 2.99 11.17 -8.53
C SER A 423 3.88 11.91 -9.52
N LYS A 424 4.98 11.29 -9.97
CA LYS A 424 5.93 11.88 -10.93
C LYS A 424 5.30 12.11 -12.29
N VAL A 425 4.53 11.15 -12.80
CA VAL A 425 3.93 11.20 -14.14
C VAL A 425 2.71 12.14 -14.20
N PHE A 426 1.73 11.94 -13.32
CA PHE A 426 0.42 12.62 -13.43
C PHE A 426 0.33 13.96 -12.67
N GLY A 427 1.30 14.23 -11.80
CA GLY A 427 1.34 15.44 -10.99
C GLY A 427 0.43 15.36 -9.77
N PHE A 428 0.57 16.35 -8.91
CA PHE A 428 0.03 16.31 -7.55
C PHE A 428 -1.44 16.68 -7.48
N ASP A 429 -1.91 17.62 -8.32
CA ASP A 429 -3.28 18.15 -8.28
C ASP A 429 -4.35 17.05 -8.45
N ASN A 430 -4.13 16.15 -9.40
CA ASN A 430 -5.03 15.03 -9.70
C ASN A 430 -4.61 13.71 -9.04
N PHE A 431 -3.49 13.69 -8.30
CA PHE A 431 -2.87 12.47 -7.77
C PHE A 431 -3.85 11.60 -6.99
N GLY A 432 -4.56 12.19 -6.02
CA GLY A 432 -5.47 11.45 -5.14
C GLY A 432 -6.59 10.75 -5.92
N THR A 433 -7.12 11.41 -6.96
CA THR A 433 -8.18 10.86 -7.81
C THR A 433 -7.65 9.79 -8.76
N VAL A 434 -6.50 10.03 -9.42
CA VAL A 434 -5.91 9.08 -10.37
C VAL A 434 -5.45 7.81 -9.65
N TYR A 435 -4.66 7.96 -8.58
CA TYR A 435 -4.18 6.84 -7.78
C TYR A 435 -5.33 6.09 -7.11
N GLY A 436 -6.28 6.81 -6.49
CA GLY A 436 -7.46 6.22 -5.86
C GLY A 436 -8.33 5.44 -6.84
N LEU A 437 -8.55 5.96 -8.06
CA LEU A 437 -9.29 5.26 -9.11
C LEU A 437 -8.55 4.02 -9.58
N MET A 438 -7.24 4.09 -9.79
CA MET A 438 -6.41 2.96 -10.18
C MET A 438 -6.50 1.82 -9.16
N ILE A 439 -6.33 2.13 -7.86
CA ILE A 439 -6.42 1.15 -6.78
C ILE A 439 -7.85 0.59 -6.67
N CYS A 440 -8.89 1.41 -6.88
CA CYS A 440 -10.28 0.95 -6.89
C CYS A 440 -10.53 -0.06 -8.02
N ILE A 441 -10.07 0.21 -9.24
CA ILE A 441 -10.16 -0.73 -10.37
C ILE A 441 -9.38 -2.02 -10.06
N CYS A 442 -8.18 -1.91 -9.50
CA CYS A 442 -7.41 -3.08 -9.04
C CYS A 442 -8.21 -3.91 -8.03
N GLY A 443 -8.89 -3.26 -7.08
CA GLY A 443 -9.78 -3.91 -6.10
C GLY A 443 -10.90 -4.71 -6.75
N ILE A 444 -11.58 -4.13 -7.76
CA ILE A 444 -12.64 -4.82 -8.51
C ILE A 444 -12.07 -6.05 -9.25
N CYS A 445 -10.94 -5.89 -9.94
CA CYS A 445 -10.29 -6.98 -10.64
C CYS A 445 -9.77 -8.07 -9.69
N ASN A 446 -9.44 -7.73 -8.45
CA ASN A 446 -8.97 -8.65 -7.42
C ASN A 446 -10.02 -9.71 -7.03
N ILE A 447 -11.31 -9.46 -7.29
CA ILE A 447 -12.36 -10.49 -7.15
C ILE A 447 -12.06 -11.71 -8.03
N GLY A 448 -11.34 -11.52 -9.14
CA GLY A 448 -10.84 -12.59 -10.00
C GLY A 448 -9.96 -13.62 -9.27
N GLN A 449 -9.38 -13.27 -8.11
CA GLN A 449 -8.64 -14.20 -7.27
C GLN A 449 -9.48 -15.42 -6.88
N LYS A 450 -10.76 -15.21 -6.56
CA LYS A 450 -11.69 -16.29 -6.21
C LYS A 450 -11.80 -17.31 -7.35
N TRP A 451 -11.93 -16.81 -8.57
CA TRP A 451 -12.06 -17.65 -9.76
C TRP A 451 -10.77 -18.43 -10.07
N LEU A 452 -9.61 -17.79 -9.91
CA LEU A 452 -8.32 -18.47 -10.06
C LEU A 452 -8.14 -19.60 -9.04
N ASP A 453 -8.56 -19.36 -7.79
CA ASP A 453 -8.49 -20.36 -6.74
C ASP A 453 -9.44 -21.55 -7.00
N GLU A 454 -10.68 -21.25 -7.43
CA GLU A 454 -11.66 -22.26 -7.81
C GLU A 454 -11.16 -23.13 -8.97
N LEU A 455 -10.50 -22.55 -9.98
CA LEU A 455 -9.88 -23.29 -11.08
C LEU A 455 -8.81 -24.27 -10.59
N THR A 456 -7.91 -23.82 -9.71
CA THR A 456 -6.84 -24.66 -9.14
C THR A 456 -7.43 -25.86 -8.40
N HIS A 457 -8.45 -25.62 -7.57
CA HIS A 457 -9.07 -26.66 -6.76
C HIS A 457 -9.94 -27.65 -7.56
N THR A 458 -10.70 -27.17 -8.56
CA THR A 458 -11.71 -27.99 -9.25
C THR A 458 -11.23 -28.59 -10.57
N TYR A 459 -10.57 -27.79 -11.41
CA TYR A 459 -10.19 -28.21 -12.77
C TYR A 459 -8.80 -28.83 -12.80
N PHE A 460 -7.88 -28.29 -11.99
CA PHE A 460 -6.48 -28.74 -11.94
C PHE A 460 -6.16 -29.68 -10.77
N ASN A 461 -7.17 -30.17 -10.04
CA ASN A 461 -7.00 -31.14 -8.94
C ASN A 461 -5.90 -30.74 -7.94
N MET A 462 -5.94 -29.50 -7.44
CA MET A 462 -4.94 -28.89 -6.54
C MET A 462 -3.59 -28.55 -7.17
N ASP A 463 -3.36 -28.77 -8.47
CA ASP A 463 -2.12 -28.34 -9.12
C ASP A 463 -2.15 -26.82 -9.39
N PRO A 464 -1.33 -26.00 -8.69
CA PRO A 464 -1.29 -24.56 -8.90
C PRO A 464 -0.46 -24.17 -10.14
N THR A 465 0.28 -25.11 -10.75
CA THR A 465 1.22 -24.84 -11.84
C THR A 465 0.57 -24.13 -13.04
N PRO A 466 -0.61 -24.55 -13.54
CA PRO A 466 -1.22 -23.90 -14.71
C PRO A 466 -1.65 -22.46 -14.45
N VAL A 467 -2.21 -22.19 -13.27
CA VAL A 467 -2.64 -20.85 -12.86
C VAL A 467 -1.42 -19.96 -12.58
N ASN A 468 -0.39 -20.49 -11.90
CA ASN A 468 0.88 -19.80 -11.68
C ASN A 468 1.58 -19.48 -13.00
N MET A 469 1.51 -20.37 -14.00
CA MET A 469 2.09 -20.14 -15.33
C MET A 469 1.34 -19.03 -16.07
N ALA A 470 0.01 -19.02 -16.02
CA ALA A 470 -0.78 -17.94 -16.61
C ALA A 470 -0.47 -16.58 -15.97
N LEU A 471 -0.36 -16.53 -14.64
CA LEU A 471 0.03 -15.31 -13.92
C LEU A 471 1.48 -14.89 -14.21
N PHE A 472 2.41 -15.84 -14.35
CA PHE A 472 3.78 -15.56 -14.76
C PHE A 472 3.84 -14.90 -16.15
N ILE A 473 3.13 -15.46 -17.13
CA ILE A 473 3.06 -14.92 -18.49
C ILE A 473 2.44 -13.52 -18.48
N ALA A 474 1.33 -13.32 -17.75
CA ALA A 474 0.71 -12.01 -17.61
C ALA A 474 1.64 -10.98 -16.96
N THR A 475 2.41 -11.41 -15.95
CA THR A 475 3.41 -10.57 -15.28
C THR A 475 4.54 -10.21 -16.23
N LEU A 476 5.04 -11.16 -17.02
CA LEU A 476 6.08 -10.94 -18.03
C LEU A 476 5.63 -9.94 -19.09
N ILE A 477 4.43 -10.12 -19.64
CA ILE A 477 3.88 -9.23 -20.68
C ILE A 477 3.67 -7.82 -20.12
N SER A 478 3.08 -7.69 -18.93
CA SER A 478 2.81 -6.38 -18.32
C SER A 478 4.10 -5.65 -17.93
N CYS A 479 5.06 -6.33 -17.31
CA CYS A 479 6.37 -5.77 -16.97
C CYS A 479 7.13 -5.32 -18.22
N PHE A 480 7.20 -6.19 -19.24
CA PHE A 480 7.90 -5.86 -20.48
C PHE A 480 7.26 -4.67 -21.21
N SER A 481 5.93 -4.65 -21.30
CA SER A 481 5.19 -3.56 -21.94
C SER A 481 5.41 -2.23 -21.22
N MET A 482 5.39 -2.24 -19.89
CA MET A 482 5.61 -1.04 -19.08
C MET A 482 7.06 -0.55 -19.20
N LEU A 483 8.05 -1.42 -19.05
CA LEU A 483 9.47 -1.06 -19.17
C LEU A 483 9.83 -0.54 -20.56
N CYS A 484 9.37 -1.21 -21.61
CA CYS A 484 9.64 -0.80 -22.99
C CYS A 484 9.02 0.58 -23.28
N TYR A 485 7.81 0.84 -22.78
CA TYR A 485 7.15 2.13 -22.95
C TYR A 485 7.87 3.26 -22.21
N VAL A 486 8.22 3.03 -20.94
CA VAL A 486 8.98 4.01 -20.14
C VAL A 486 10.32 4.29 -20.80
N TYR A 487 11.09 3.26 -21.16
CA TYR A 487 12.40 3.41 -21.82
C TYR A 487 12.30 4.23 -23.11
N LYS A 488 11.31 3.94 -23.97
CA LYS A 488 11.11 4.68 -25.22
C LYS A 488 10.75 6.15 -24.97
N GLN A 489 9.97 6.42 -23.93
CA GLN A 489 9.58 7.79 -23.61
C GLN A 489 10.75 8.58 -23.01
N THR A 490 11.61 7.94 -22.22
CA THR A 490 12.82 8.56 -21.67
C THR A 490 13.88 8.81 -22.75
N GLU A 491 14.06 7.88 -23.69
CA GLU A 491 15.02 8.04 -24.81
C GLU A 491 14.62 9.17 -25.77
N ASN A 492 13.32 9.31 -26.07
CA ASN A 492 12.82 10.35 -26.96
C ASN A 492 12.98 11.79 -26.41
N ARG A 493 13.18 11.97 -25.10
CA ARG A 493 13.35 13.29 -24.45
C ARG A 493 14.80 13.73 -24.26
N GLY A 494 15.75 12.79 -24.30
CA GLY A 494 17.18 13.10 -24.23
C GLY A 494 17.69 14.20 -25.18
N PRO A 495 17.10 14.46 -26.37
CA PRO A 495 17.49 15.59 -27.22
C PRO A 495 16.78 16.94 -26.91
N GLU A 496 15.68 16.99 -26.16
CA GLU A 496 14.99 18.24 -25.78
C GLU A 496 15.62 18.90 -24.53
N ASP A 497 16.23 18.12 -23.63
CA ASP A 497 16.80 18.61 -22.36
C ASP A 497 18.08 19.44 -22.55
N ASN A 498 18.85 19.21 -23.63
CA ASN A 498 20.08 19.99 -23.92
C ASN A 498 19.78 21.47 -24.25
N GLU A 499 18.59 21.79 -24.78
CA GLU A 499 18.20 23.17 -25.11
C GLU A 499 17.74 23.97 -23.88
N CYS A 500 17.19 23.32 -22.85
CA CYS A 500 16.82 23.97 -21.57
C CYS A 500 18.03 24.25 -20.69
N GLN A 501 19.04 23.37 -20.71
CA GLN A 501 20.29 23.53 -19.95
C GLN A 501 21.08 24.77 -20.38
N GLU A 502 21.02 25.13 -21.67
CA GLU A 502 21.62 26.37 -22.21
C GLU A 502 20.88 27.65 -21.81
N GLN A 503 19.62 27.56 -21.35
CA GLN A 503 18.80 28.72 -20.98
C GLN A 503 18.82 29.03 -19.48
N LEU A 504 19.11 28.05 -18.62
CA LEU A 504 19.13 28.21 -17.15
C LEU A 504 20.50 28.59 -16.59
N LEU A 505 21.59 28.28 -17.30
CA LEU A 505 22.92 28.76 -16.93
C LEU A 505 23.13 30.15 -17.54
N PRO A 506 23.34 31.22 -16.76
CA PRO A 506 23.83 32.45 -17.33
C PRO A 506 25.14 32.11 -18.05
N SER A 507 25.22 32.48 -19.32
CA SER A 507 26.45 32.40 -20.09
C SER A 507 27.54 33.06 -19.25
N ASP A 508 28.54 32.27 -18.85
CA ASP A 508 29.75 32.79 -18.22
C ASP A 508 30.29 33.90 -19.12
N GLY A 509 30.01 35.14 -18.74
CA GLY A 509 30.41 36.33 -19.47
C GLY A 509 31.93 36.40 -19.47
N GLN A 510 32.50 36.30 -20.66
CA GLN A 510 33.89 36.70 -20.94
C GLN A 510 34.11 38.19 -20.67
#